data_AF-A0A7S2SWY0-F1
#
_entry.id   AF-A0A7S2SWY0-F1
#
_cell.length_a   1.000
_cell.length_b   1.000
_cell.length_c   1.000
_cell.angle_alpha   90.00
_cell.angle_beta   90.00
_cell.angle_gamma   90.00
#
_symmetry.space_group_name_H-M   'P 1'
#
loop_
_entity.id
_entity.type
_entity.pdbx_description
1 polymer ?
#
loop_
_entity_poly.entity_id
_entity_poly.type
_entity_poly.pdbx_seq_one_letter_code
_entity_poly.pdbx_strand_id
1 'polypeptide(L)'
;ELDRMRRHRPVTGLGVRQGANEVAKRGGGRCLSSGTPFPSLAPRGFKATTQEVKRKGRSSNFISIKRRRWLGRLGAENEDRTREEGESARMDIERRDIDKKGALGGLVAPEIADEVYTRGRWLIGLLVLQSSSSFVLDKFQELLKDHIVVTLFLTMLVGAGGNAGNQSAIKVIRGLATKKMDGSLDTKMRVLYQQLQVGLFLGISLATIGYLRVYVTNGSHENAFAISLSLFFIVLTSTVLGTTLPFVLFDMGFDPANAGTSIQVLMDILGVSITCVTCSFILSSFAESVAH
;
A
#
# COMPACT_ATOMS: atom_id res chain seq x y z
N GLU A 1 18.38 9.16 -58.57
CA GLU A 1 18.46 8.03 -57.62
C GLU A 1 19.51 8.33 -56.56
N LEU A 2 19.29 8.41 -55.24
CA LEU A 2 18.19 8.05 -54.37
C LEU A 2 18.35 8.91 -53.11
N ASP A 3 17.57 9.99 -53.03
CA ASP A 3 17.40 10.82 -51.85
C ASP A 3 15.95 10.61 -51.40
N ARG A 4 15.74 9.74 -50.39
CA ARG A 4 14.47 9.51 -49.68
C ARG A 4 14.67 8.43 -48.63
N MET A 5 14.70 8.83 -47.35
CA MET A 5 13.93 8.25 -46.23
C MET A 5 14.47 8.71 -44.86
N ARG A 6 14.54 10.03 -44.63
CA ARG A 6 14.26 10.58 -43.29
C ARG A 6 12.79 10.99 -43.26
N ARG A 7 11.96 10.26 -42.52
CA ARG A 7 10.65 10.76 -42.08
C ARG A 7 10.57 10.76 -40.56
N HIS A 8 10.60 11.98 -40.06
CA HIS A 8 10.16 12.43 -38.75
C HIS A 8 8.80 11.83 -38.36
N ARG A 9 8.67 11.46 -37.07
CA ARG A 9 7.47 11.79 -36.28
C ARG A 9 7.85 12.21 -34.85
N PRO A 10 7.05 13.09 -34.23
CA PRO A 10 7.52 14.03 -33.22
C PRO A 10 7.42 13.51 -31.79
N VAL A 11 8.31 14.09 -30.96
CA VAL A 11 8.33 14.01 -29.49
C VAL A 11 7.16 14.83 -28.95
N THR A 12 6.18 14.18 -28.32
CA THR A 12 5.20 14.87 -27.46
C THR A 12 5.80 15.01 -26.07
N GLY A 13 6.25 16.23 -25.76
CA GLY A 13 6.59 16.65 -24.41
C GLY A 13 5.33 16.88 -23.58
N LEU A 14 5.27 16.29 -22.39
CA LEU A 14 4.34 16.66 -21.34
C LEU A 14 5.13 17.42 -20.28
N GLY A 15 5.18 18.73 -20.50
CA GLY A 15 5.70 19.71 -19.57
C GLY A 15 4.74 19.89 -18.40
N VAL A 16 5.32 19.79 -17.21
CA VAL A 16 4.84 20.29 -15.94
C VAL A 16 4.28 21.72 -16.10
N ARG A 17 3.03 21.95 -15.68
CA ARG A 17 2.54 23.29 -15.36
C ARG A 17 1.86 23.30 -14.01
N GLN A 18 2.61 23.82 -13.04
CA GLN A 18 2.14 24.41 -11.80
C GLN A 18 1.22 25.59 -12.10
N GLY A 19 0.17 25.76 -11.31
CA GLY A 19 -0.67 26.96 -11.29
C GLY A 19 -1.02 27.29 -9.84
N ALA A 20 -0.24 28.18 -9.25
CA ALA A 20 -0.54 28.83 -7.98
C ALA A 20 -0.66 30.34 -8.24
N ASN A 21 -1.62 30.96 -7.53
CA ASN A 21 -1.78 32.38 -7.23
C ASN A 21 -2.00 33.37 -8.39
N GLU A 22 -2.64 34.52 -8.25
CA GLU A 22 -3.54 35.19 -7.29
C GLU A 22 -3.71 36.62 -7.89
N VAL A 23 -4.71 37.38 -7.44
CA VAL A 23 -4.76 38.87 -7.40
C VAL A 23 -5.46 39.66 -8.54
N ALA A 24 -6.54 40.34 -8.09
CA ALA A 24 -6.93 41.76 -8.30
C ALA A 24 -7.94 42.23 -9.37
N LYS A 25 -9.10 42.66 -8.83
CA LYS A 25 -9.69 44.01 -8.86
C LYS A 25 -9.83 44.76 -10.20
N ARG A 26 -11.09 45.06 -10.53
CA ARG A 26 -11.69 46.36 -10.98
C ARG A 26 -13.22 46.14 -10.92
N GLY A 27 -14.11 46.96 -10.37
CA GLY A 27 -14.07 48.38 -10.02
C GLY A 27 -14.98 49.19 -10.95
N GLY A 28 -16.27 49.34 -10.60
CA GLY A 28 -17.25 50.31 -11.15
C GLY A 28 -17.90 49.94 -12.50
N GLY A 29 -19.18 50.16 -12.78
CA GLY A 29 -20.29 50.76 -12.05
C GLY A 29 -21.47 51.02 -13.01
N ARG A 30 -22.69 51.12 -12.44
CA ARG A 30 -23.97 51.66 -13.01
C ARG A 30 -24.66 50.80 -14.09
N CYS A 31 -25.99 50.71 -14.19
CA CYS A 31 -27.15 51.13 -13.39
C CYS A 31 -28.41 50.55 -14.08
N LEU A 32 -29.56 50.61 -13.36
CA LEU A 32 -30.97 50.49 -13.82
C LEU A 32 -31.48 49.04 -14.02
N SER A 33 -32.67 48.64 -13.56
CA SER A 33 -33.80 49.33 -12.92
C SER A 33 -34.80 48.26 -12.40
N SER A 34 -35.72 48.71 -11.53
CA SER A 34 -36.91 48.07 -10.94
C SER A 34 -36.65 47.17 -9.72
N GLY A 35 -37.13 47.45 -8.51
CA GLY A 35 -38.09 48.44 -8.02
C GLY A 35 -39.18 47.75 -7.21
N THR A 36 -38.92 47.47 -5.93
CA THR A 36 -39.94 47.21 -4.89
C THR A 36 -40.69 48.51 -4.57
N PRO A 37 -41.92 48.52 -3.99
CA PRO A 37 -42.01 48.51 -2.52
C PRO A 37 -43.31 47.93 -1.89
N PHE A 38 -43.23 47.68 -0.58
CA PHE A 38 -44.32 47.50 0.39
C PHE A 38 -45.45 48.55 0.27
N PRO A 39 -46.65 48.26 0.80
CA PRO A 39 -47.12 49.09 1.91
C PRO A 39 -47.94 48.39 3.00
N SER A 40 -47.86 48.96 4.20
CA SER A 40 -48.83 48.88 5.29
C SER A 40 -50.13 49.63 4.96
N LEU A 41 -51.29 49.13 5.40
CA LEU A 41 -52.47 49.96 5.68
C LEU A 41 -53.45 49.26 6.63
N ALA A 42 -54.04 50.08 7.49
CA ALA A 42 -54.74 49.73 8.72
C ALA A 42 -56.28 49.60 8.51
N PRO A 43 -57.14 49.77 9.55
CA PRO A 43 -58.25 48.88 9.89
C PRO A 43 -59.61 49.35 9.34
N ARG A 44 -60.65 48.51 9.41
CA ARG A 44 -62.07 48.94 9.55
C ARG A 44 -62.97 47.76 9.89
N GLY A 45 -63.97 48.05 10.72
CA GLY A 45 -64.80 47.07 11.42
C GLY A 45 -65.84 46.39 10.53
N PHE A 46 -66.62 45.47 11.12
CA PHE A 46 -68.05 45.67 11.37
C PHE A 46 -68.68 44.45 12.07
N LYS A 47 -69.72 44.74 12.86
CA LYS A 47 -70.79 43.86 13.38
C LYS A 47 -70.47 42.87 14.50
N ALA A 48 -70.79 43.34 15.70
CA ALA A 48 -71.39 42.54 16.75
C ALA A 48 -72.66 41.83 16.24
N THR A 49 -72.76 40.54 16.53
CA THR A 49 -74.04 39.84 16.60
C THR A 49 -74.07 39.08 17.93
N THR A 50 -74.85 39.63 18.84
CA THR A 50 -75.25 39.01 20.10
C THR A 50 -76.08 37.77 19.78
N GLN A 51 -75.60 36.59 20.15
CA GLN A 51 -76.45 35.40 20.22
C GLN A 51 -76.31 34.76 21.58
N GLU A 52 -77.32 35.03 22.40
CA GLU A 52 -77.55 34.52 23.73
C GLU A 52 -77.93 33.04 23.63
N VAL A 53 -77.09 32.15 24.16
CA VAL A 53 -77.39 30.71 24.30
C VAL A 53 -77.27 30.30 25.77
N LYS A 54 -78.41 30.43 26.45
CA LYS A 54 -79.01 29.51 27.43
C LYS A 54 -78.05 28.57 28.18
N ARG A 55 -77.78 28.91 29.45
CA ARG A 55 -77.24 28.00 30.47
C ARG A 55 -78.04 26.68 30.48
N LYS A 56 -77.35 25.56 30.27
CA LYS A 56 -77.84 24.23 30.63
C LYS A 56 -76.73 23.52 31.41
N GLY A 57 -77.02 23.23 32.68
CA GLY A 57 -76.09 22.55 33.59
C GLY A 57 -75.61 21.24 33.00
N ARG A 58 -74.28 21.03 33.04
CA ARG A 58 -73.67 19.76 32.64
C ARG A 58 -72.54 19.39 33.60
N SER A 59 -72.94 18.53 34.54
CA SER A 59 -72.22 17.40 35.11
C SER A 59 -70.74 17.57 35.49
N SER A 60 -70.50 17.49 36.79
CA SER A 60 -69.20 17.40 37.48
C SER A 60 -68.25 16.30 36.92
N ASN A 61 -68.77 15.35 36.13
CA ASN A 61 -67.97 14.30 35.48
C ASN A 61 -67.10 14.79 34.31
N PHE A 62 -67.37 15.97 33.74
CA PHE A 62 -66.59 16.47 32.59
C PHE A 62 -65.24 17.07 33.00
N ILE A 63 -65.18 17.70 34.20
CA ILE A 63 -63.96 18.32 34.73
C ILE A 63 -62.93 17.25 35.13
N SER A 64 -63.39 16.14 35.71
CA SER A 64 -62.52 15.02 36.10
C SER A 64 -61.92 14.30 34.89
N ILE A 65 -62.69 14.14 33.79
CA ILE A 65 -62.19 13.57 32.52
C ILE A 65 -61.16 14.50 31.88
N LYS A 66 -61.42 15.81 31.84
CA LYS A 66 -60.50 16.78 31.25
C LYS A 66 -59.20 16.89 32.05
N ARG A 67 -59.27 16.81 33.39
CA ARG A 67 -58.10 16.80 34.28
C ARG A 67 -57.26 15.52 34.14
N ARG A 68 -57.87 14.33 34.03
CA ARG A 68 -57.14 13.09 33.74
C ARG A 68 -56.45 13.13 32.37
N ARG A 69 -57.12 13.69 31.35
CA ARG A 69 -56.53 13.86 30.02
C ARG A 69 -55.42 14.92 29.97
N TRP A 70 -55.46 15.91 30.87
CA TRP A 70 -54.40 16.91 31.01
C TRP A 70 -53.19 16.35 31.76
N LEU A 71 -53.42 15.60 32.86
CA LEU A 71 -52.35 14.90 33.59
C LEU A 71 -51.68 13.82 32.75
N GLY A 72 -52.43 13.09 31.92
CA GLY A 72 -51.86 12.13 30.98
C GLY A 72 -51.01 12.79 29.89
N ARG A 73 -51.37 14.00 29.44
CA ARG A 73 -50.54 14.77 28.50
C ARG A 73 -49.26 15.30 29.14
N LEU A 74 -49.31 15.75 30.39
CA LEU A 74 -48.13 16.18 31.12
C LEU A 74 -47.16 15.02 31.42
N GLY A 75 -47.69 13.83 31.69
CA GLY A 75 -46.88 12.62 31.87
C GLY A 75 -46.15 12.23 30.58
N ALA A 76 -46.89 12.20 29.45
CA ALA A 76 -46.31 11.91 28.14
C ALA A 76 -45.26 12.95 27.73
N GLU A 77 -45.51 14.24 27.98
CA GLU A 77 -44.56 15.32 27.65
C GLU A 77 -43.27 15.26 28.47
N ASN A 78 -43.33 14.78 29.73
CA ASN A 78 -42.14 14.58 30.55
C ASN A 78 -41.34 13.33 30.12
N GLU A 79 -42.02 12.24 29.75
CA GLU A 79 -41.35 11.05 29.19
C GLU A 79 -40.66 11.37 27.86
N ASP A 80 -41.34 12.09 26.96
CA ASP A 80 -40.77 12.53 25.69
C ASP A 80 -39.54 13.43 25.91
N ARG A 81 -39.59 14.36 26.89
CA ARG A 81 -38.46 15.24 27.21
C ARG A 81 -37.25 14.47 27.77
N THR A 82 -37.48 13.50 28.65
CA THR A 82 -36.38 12.65 29.16
C THR A 82 -35.80 11.73 28.09
N ARG A 83 -36.63 11.31 27.12
CA ARG A 83 -36.20 10.52 25.97
C ARG A 83 -35.38 11.37 24.99
N GLU A 84 -35.79 12.59 24.72
CA GLU A 84 -35.04 13.56 23.92
C GLU A 84 -33.71 13.93 24.59
N GLU A 85 -33.69 14.18 25.90
CA GLU A 85 -32.46 14.44 26.66
C GLU A 85 -31.51 13.22 26.64
N GLY A 86 -32.05 12.00 26.72
CA GLY A 86 -31.27 10.76 26.61
C GLY A 86 -30.73 10.48 25.20
N GLU A 87 -31.51 10.77 24.16
CA GLU A 87 -31.07 10.71 22.75
C GLU A 87 -30.04 11.80 22.45
N SER A 88 -30.19 12.99 23.02
CA SER A 88 -29.23 14.10 22.89
C SER A 88 -27.91 13.78 23.59
N ALA A 89 -27.95 13.26 24.82
CA ALA A 89 -26.75 12.83 25.54
C ALA A 89 -26.04 11.63 24.86
N ARG A 90 -26.79 10.70 24.25
CA ARG A 90 -26.23 9.63 23.42
C ARG A 90 -25.55 10.18 22.18
N MET A 91 -26.18 11.12 21.47
CA MET A 91 -25.57 11.79 20.33
C MET A 91 -24.30 12.57 20.72
N ASP A 92 -24.24 13.16 21.91
CA ASP A 92 -23.07 13.90 22.39
C ASP A 92 -21.89 12.99 22.83
N ILE A 93 -22.18 11.77 23.30
CA ILE A 93 -21.15 10.76 23.58
C ILE A 93 -20.61 10.21 22.25
N GLU A 94 -21.49 9.90 21.31
CA GLU A 94 -21.09 9.39 19.98
C GLU A 94 -20.32 10.45 19.17
N ARG A 95 -20.71 11.72 19.24
CA ARG A 95 -19.93 12.84 18.68
C ARG A 95 -18.55 12.96 19.31
N ARG A 96 -18.41 12.81 20.63
CA ARG A 96 -17.11 12.90 21.32
C ARG A 96 -16.19 11.73 20.98
N ASP A 97 -16.73 10.55 20.72
CA ASP A 97 -15.95 9.40 20.24
C ASP A 97 -15.51 9.56 18.77
N ILE A 98 -16.34 10.19 17.94
CA ILE A 98 -15.97 10.59 16.57
C ILE A 98 -14.90 11.68 16.58
N ASP A 99 -15.00 12.66 17.47
CA ASP A 99 -14.06 13.78 17.57
C ASP A 99 -12.70 13.37 18.17
N LYS A 100 -12.67 12.42 19.12
CA LYS A 100 -11.43 11.80 19.61
C LYS A 100 -10.75 10.93 18.55
N LYS A 101 -11.52 10.22 17.71
CA LYS A 101 -10.99 9.52 16.53
C LYS A 101 -10.54 10.51 15.44
N GLY A 102 -11.18 11.67 15.33
CA GLY A 102 -10.85 12.75 14.41
C GLY A 102 -9.62 13.58 14.80
N ALA A 103 -9.33 13.74 16.09
CA ALA A 103 -8.21 14.55 16.56
C ALA A 103 -6.83 13.91 16.29
N LEU A 104 -6.77 12.58 16.17
CA LEU A 104 -5.59 11.82 15.69
C LEU A 104 -5.75 11.30 14.25
N GLY A 105 -6.98 11.25 13.72
CA GLY A 105 -7.33 10.75 12.38
C GLY A 105 -7.52 11.83 11.31
N GLY A 106 -7.35 13.12 11.63
CA GLY A 106 -7.64 14.23 10.71
C GLY A 106 -6.58 14.52 9.63
N LEU A 107 -5.43 13.85 9.66
CA LEU A 107 -4.36 14.05 8.67
C LEU A 107 -4.42 13.06 7.49
N VAL A 108 -5.11 11.94 7.65
CA VAL A 108 -5.07 10.80 6.72
C VAL A 108 -6.46 10.18 6.67
N ALA A 109 -7.05 10.06 5.47
CA ALA A 109 -8.35 9.43 5.29
C ALA A 109 -8.36 8.01 5.89
N PRO A 110 -9.46 7.56 6.52
CA PRO A 110 -9.53 6.26 7.18
C PRO A 110 -9.17 5.09 6.26
N GLU A 111 -9.46 5.21 4.95
CA GLU A 111 -9.06 4.26 3.91
C GLU A 111 -7.53 4.15 3.76
N ILE A 112 -6.83 5.28 3.83
CA ILE A 112 -5.36 5.31 3.77
C ILE A 112 -4.77 4.74 5.07
N ALA A 113 -5.37 5.04 6.22
CA ALA A 113 -4.92 4.53 7.50
C ALA A 113 -5.01 2.99 7.58
N ASP A 114 -6.09 2.41 7.06
CA ASP A 114 -6.29 0.95 7.02
C ASP A 114 -5.28 0.26 6.07
N GLU A 115 -5.03 0.86 4.91
CA GLU A 115 -4.03 0.37 3.96
C GLU A 115 -2.61 0.45 4.53
N VAL A 116 -2.28 1.55 5.20
CA VAL A 116 -0.99 1.74 5.89
C VAL A 116 -0.83 0.73 7.02
N TYR A 117 -1.88 0.44 7.80
CA TYR A 117 -1.80 -0.55 8.86
C TYR A 117 -1.59 -1.97 8.31
N THR A 118 -2.36 -2.34 7.28
CA THR A 118 -2.30 -3.68 6.67
C THR A 118 -0.96 -3.93 5.98
N ARG A 119 -0.51 -3.02 5.11
CA ARG A 119 0.79 -3.13 4.43
C ARG A 119 1.95 -2.88 5.39
N GLY A 120 1.81 -1.92 6.29
CA GLY A 120 2.84 -1.55 7.25
C GLY A 120 3.21 -2.70 8.18
N ARG A 121 2.22 -3.44 8.71
CA ARG A 121 2.49 -4.62 9.54
C ARG A 121 3.29 -5.69 8.79
N TRP A 122 2.99 -5.92 7.51
CA TRP A 122 3.74 -6.84 6.66
C TRP A 122 5.17 -6.34 6.39
N LEU A 123 5.31 -5.08 5.98
CA LEU A 123 6.60 -4.46 5.68
C LEU A 123 7.51 -4.38 6.90
N ILE A 124 6.98 -4.09 8.08
CA ILE A 124 7.74 -4.09 9.34
C ILE A 124 8.24 -5.50 9.65
N GLY A 125 7.41 -6.53 9.48
CA GLY A 125 7.84 -7.92 9.65
C GLY A 125 8.97 -8.30 8.68
N LEU A 126 8.84 -7.91 7.41
CA LEU A 126 9.88 -8.08 6.40
C LEU A 126 11.17 -7.32 6.72
N LEU A 127 11.07 -6.10 7.26
CA LEU A 127 12.23 -5.30 7.66
C LEU A 127 13.02 -5.96 8.79
N VAL A 128 12.33 -6.47 9.81
CA VAL A 128 12.97 -7.19 10.92
C VAL A 128 13.66 -8.46 10.39
N LEU A 129 13.01 -9.17 9.47
CA LEU A 129 13.62 -10.34 8.83
C LEU A 129 14.86 -9.94 8.01
N GLN A 130 14.77 -8.92 7.18
CA GLN A 130 15.88 -8.41 6.37
C GLN A 130 17.08 -7.98 7.23
N SER A 131 16.82 -7.44 8.43
CA SER A 131 17.85 -7.04 9.40
C SER A 131 18.71 -8.21 9.85
N SER A 132 18.25 -9.47 9.72
CA SER A 132 19.05 -10.64 10.08
C SER A 132 20.26 -10.85 9.16
N SER A 133 20.27 -10.25 7.97
CA SER A 133 21.42 -10.30 7.05
C SER A 133 22.68 -9.69 7.65
N SER A 134 22.55 -8.71 8.56
CA SER A 134 23.69 -8.08 9.24
C SER A 134 24.51 -9.06 10.07
N PHE A 135 23.88 -10.07 10.69
CA PHE A 135 24.61 -11.12 11.43
C PHE A 135 25.51 -11.96 10.54
N VAL A 136 25.10 -12.15 9.28
CA VAL A 136 25.92 -12.87 8.30
C VAL A 136 27.14 -12.04 7.93
N LEU A 137 26.97 -10.73 7.65
CA LEU A 137 28.10 -9.85 7.36
C LEU A 137 29.08 -9.78 8.54
N ASP A 138 28.56 -9.74 9.77
CA ASP A 138 29.39 -9.69 10.99
C ASP A 138 30.35 -10.88 11.09
N LYS A 139 29.83 -12.09 10.80
CA LYS A 139 30.64 -13.33 10.78
C LYS A 139 31.75 -13.32 9.73
N PHE A 140 31.57 -12.62 8.61
CA PHE A 140 32.54 -12.56 7.51
C PHE A 140 33.31 -11.24 7.44
N GLN A 141 33.34 -10.45 8.53
CA GLN A 141 33.99 -9.14 8.54
C GLN A 141 35.47 -9.16 8.15
N GLU A 142 36.23 -10.18 8.58
CA GLU A 142 37.66 -10.29 8.25
C GLU A 142 37.84 -10.45 6.73
N LEU A 143 37.10 -11.37 6.12
CA LEU A 143 37.10 -11.57 4.66
C LEU A 143 36.70 -10.29 3.90
N LEU A 144 35.69 -9.56 4.39
CA LEU A 144 35.23 -8.34 3.73
C LEU A 144 36.21 -7.17 3.88
N LYS A 145 37.02 -7.15 4.95
CA LYS A 145 38.11 -6.18 5.12
C LYS A 145 39.25 -6.43 4.14
N ASP A 146 39.60 -7.70 3.93
CA ASP A 146 40.65 -8.07 2.98
C ASP A 146 40.18 -7.91 1.53
N HIS A 147 38.89 -8.14 1.26
CA HIS A 147 38.30 -8.07 -0.07
C HIS A 147 37.12 -7.10 -0.13
N ILE A 148 37.40 -5.81 0.08
CA ILE A 148 36.39 -4.72 0.03
C ILE A 148 35.56 -4.76 -1.26
N VAL A 149 36.15 -5.20 -2.37
CA VAL A 149 35.48 -5.34 -3.67
C VAL A 149 34.22 -6.19 -3.58
N VAL A 150 34.19 -7.24 -2.76
CA VAL A 150 33.00 -8.09 -2.58
C VAL A 150 31.82 -7.26 -2.05
N THR A 151 32.05 -6.35 -1.10
CA THR A 151 31.00 -5.48 -0.54
C THR A 151 30.45 -4.51 -1.57
N LEU A 152 31.28 -3.99 -2.48
CA LEU A 152 30.88 -3.05 -3.54
C LEU A 152 29.94 -3.69 -4.57
N PHE A 153 29.94 -5.01 -4.68
CA PHE A 153 29.10 -5.77 -5.61
C PHE A 153 27.91 -6.43 -4.92
N LEU A 154 27.84 -6.42 -3.59
CA LEU A 154 26.81 -7.12 -2.82
C LEU A 154 25.39 -6.66 -3.19
N THR A 155 25.19 -5.35 -3.34
CA THR A 155 23.90 -4.76 -3.75
C THR A 155 23.50 -5.18 -5.17
N MET A 156 24.47 -5.27 -6.08
CA MET A 156 24.25 -5.76 -7.44
C MET A 156 23.84 -7.24 -7.43
N LEU A 157 24.53 -8.08 -6.65
CA LEU A 157 24.26 -9.51 -6.56
C LEU A 157 22.87 -9.79 -5.99
N VAL A 158 22.54 -9.17 -4.87
CA VAL A 158 21.25 -9.29 -4.20
C VAL A 158 20.12 -8.76 -5.09
N GLY A 159 20.33 -7.61 -5.75
CA GLY A 159 19.37 -7.04 -6.68
C GLY A 159 19.12 -7.94 -7.90
N ALA A 160 20.17 -8.52 -8.48
CA ALA A 160 20.03 -9.48 -9.58
C ALA A 160 19.26 -10.74 -9.14
N GLY A 161 19.55 -11.24 -7.94
CA GLY A 161 18.81 -12.30 -7.29
C GLY A 161 17.32 -11.98 -7.19
N GLY A 162 16.94 -10.92 -6.48
CA GLY A 162 15.54 -10.54 -6.30
C GLY A 162 14.79 -10.32 -7.62
N ASN A 163 15.44 -9.70 -8.62
CA ASN A 163 14.86 -9.52 -9.95
C ASN A 163 14.59 -10.84 -10.68
N ALA A 164 15.54 -11.80 -10.64
CA ALA A 164 15.36 -13.11 -11.27
C ALA A 164 14.24 -13.92 -10.59
N GLY A 165 14.21 -13.92 -9.26
CA GLY A 165 13.19 -14.64 -8.49
C GLY A 165 11.80 -14.06 -8.69
N ASN A 166 11.68 -12.73 -8.73
CA ASN A 166 10.42 -12.06 -9.03
C ASN A 166 9.90 -12.36 -10.44
N GLN A 167 10.78 -12.48 -11.43
CA GLN A 167 10.37 -12.90 -12.78
C GLN A 167 9.80 -14.33 -12.78
N SER A 168 10.45 -15.27 -12.09
CA SER A 168 9.94 -16.63 -11.92
C SER A 168 8.62 -16.65 -11.14
N ALA A 169 8.50 -15.86 -10.08
CA ALA A 169 7.29 -15.78 -9.26
C ALA A 169 6.10 -15.22 -10.04
N ILE A 170 6.28 -14.13 -10.79
CA ILE A 170 5.22 -13.55 -11.61
C ILE A 170 4.68 -14.58 -12.62
N LYS A 171 5.56 -15.41 -13.19
CA LYS A 171 5.16 -16.48 -14.11
C LYS A 171 4.25 -17.51 -13.41
N VAL A 172 4.61 -17.94 -12.20
CA VAL A 172 3.81 -18.89 -11.42
C VAL A 172 2.49 -18.27 -10.94
N ILE A 173 2.53 -17.05 -10.37
CA ILE A 173 1.34 -16.33 -9.90
C ILE A 173 0.32 -16.17 -11.04
N ARG A 174 0.77 -15.77 -12.23
CA ARG A 174 -0.11 -15.67 -13.41
C ARG A 174 -0.64 -17.04 -13.86
N GLY A 175 0.18 -18.09 -13.78
CA GLY A 175 -0.23 -19.46 -14.10
C GLY A 175 -1.33 -19.98 -13.17
N LEU A 176 -1.20 -19.71 -11.87
CA LEU A 176 -2.20 -20.01 -10.84
C LEU A 176 -3.48 -19.20 -11.04
N ALA A 177 -3.36 -17.88 -11.24
CA ALA A 177 -4.51 -16.99 -11.44
C ALA A 177 -5.32 -17.32 -12.71
N THR A 178 -4.65 -17.79 -13.78
CA THR A 178 -5.31 -18.19 -15.02
C THR A 178 -5.85 -19.63 -15.00
N LYS A 179 -5.74 -20.35 -13.86
CA LYS A 179 -6.09 -21.77 -13.72
C LYS A 179 -5.42 -22.69 -14.76
N LYS A 180 -4.31 -22.23 -15.37
CA LYS A 180 -3.51 -23.02 -16.31
C LYS A 180 -2.56 -23.98 -15.60
N MET A 181 -2.25 -23.69 -14.33
CA MET A 181 -1.49 -24.56 -13.45
C MET A 181 -2.45 -25.07 -12.38
N ASP A 182 -2.64 -26.39 -12.30
CA ASP A 182 -3.29 -26.98 -11.14
C ASP A 182 -2.30 -27.01 -9.96
N GLY A 183 -2.81 -27.04 -8.74
CA GLY A 183 -1.99 -27.17 -7.54
C GLY A 183 -1.38 -28.57 -7.35
N SER A 184 -1.45 -29.46 -8.35
CA SER A 184 -0.94 -30.83 -8.23
C SER A 184 0.58 -30.84 -8.13
N LEU A 185 1.10 -31.84 -7.41
CA LEU A 185 2.53 -32.05 -7.24
C LEU A 185 3.24 -32.26 -8.59
N ASP A 186 2.60 -32.93 -9.55
CA ASP A 186 3.18 -33.15 -10.89
C ASP A 186 3.39 -31.83 -11.64
N THR A 187 2.41 -30.93 -11.57
CA THR A 187 2.50 -29.60 -12.20
C THR A 187 3.58 -28.77 -11.52
N LYS A 188 3.61 -28.75 -10.19
CA LYS A 188 4.63 -28.03 -9.40
C LYS A 188 6.04 -28.48 -9.75
N MET A 189 6.29 -29.79 -9.78
CA MET A 189 7.61 -30.36 -10.10
C MET A 189 8.00 -30.11 -11.55
N ARG A 190 7.06 -30.23 -12.50
CA ARG A 190 7.31 -29.91 -13.91
C ARG A 190 7.70 -28.45 -14.10
N VAL A 191 6.98 -27.52 -13.48
CA VAL A 191 7.27 -26.08 -13.55
C VAL A 191 8.60 -25.77 -12.90
N LEU A 192 8.90 -26.37 -11.73
CA LEU A 192 10.17 -26.21 -11.05
C LEU A 192 11.35 -26.68 -11.93
N TYR A 193 11.24 -27.84 -12.56
CA TYR A 193 12.29 -28.35 -13.46
C TYR A 193 12.51 -27.43 -14.66
N GLN A 194 11.44 -26.93 -15.29
CA GLN A 194 11.54 -25.95 -16.37
C GLN A 194 12.20 -24.65 -15.90
N GLN A 195 11.87 -24.17 -14.71
CA GLN A 195 12.47 -22.94 -14.16
C GLN A 195 13.92 -23.14 -13.71
N LEU A 196 14.30 -24.35 -13.28
CA LEU A 196 15.68 -24.70 -13.00
C LEU A 196 16.52 -24.64 -14.27
N GLN A 197 16.03 -25.19 -15.39
CA GLN A 197 16.72 -25.10 -16.68
C GLN A 197 16.89 -23.64 -17.13
N VAL A 198 15.82 -22.84 -17.04
CA VAL A 198 15.89 -21.40 -17.35
C VAL A 198 16.90 -20.69 -16.44
N GLY A 199 16.89 -21.01 -15.14
CA GLY A 199 17.83 -20.49 -14.16
C GLY A 199 19.28 -20.85 -14.45
N LEU A 200 19.56 -22.05 -14.96
CA LEU A 200 20.91 -22.46 -15.37
C LEU A 200 21.41 -21.60 -16.53
N PHE A 201 20.62 -21.44 -17.60
CA PHE A 201 21.03 -20.62 -18.75
C PHE A 201 21.17 -19.14 -18.39
N LEU A 202 20.23 -18.59 -17.61
CA LEU A 202 20.30 -17.22 -17.12
C LEU A 202 21.48 -17.02 -16.16
N GLY A 203 21.71 -17.96 -15.26
CA GLY A 203 22.82 -17.94 -14.32
C GLY A 203 24.16 -17.88 -15.05
N ILE A 204 24.38 -18.74 -16.04
CA ILE A 204 25.63 -18.75 -16.83
C ILE A 204 25.79 -17.42 -17.58
N SER A 205 24.73 -16.93 -18.21
CA SER A 205 24.74 -15.68 -18.97
C SER A 205 25.07 -14.48 -18.08
N LEU A 206 24.39 -14.37 -16.92
CA LEU A 206 24.60 -13.30 -15.97
C LEU A 206 25.95 -13.40 -15.26
N ALA A 207 26.42 -14.60 -14.92
CA ALA A 207 27.75 -14.81 -14.36
C ALA A 207 28.84 -14.38 -15.34
N THR A 208 28.70 -14.70 -16.62
CA THR A 208 29.66 -14.28 -17.66
C THR A 208 29.74 -12.75 -17.78
N ILE A 209 28.59 -12.09 -17.83
CA ILE A 209 28.51 -10.61 -17.89
C ILE A 209 29.03 -10.00 -16.57
N GLY A 210 28.68 -10.61 -15.44
CA GLY A 210 29.12 -10.21 -14.11
C GLY A 210 30.64 -10.30 -13.96
N TYR A 211 31.25 -11.39 -14.42
CA TYR A 211 32.70 -11.58 -14.46
C TYR A 211 33.37 -10.44 -15.22
N LEU A 212 32.91 -10.14 -16.44
CA LEU A 212 33.46 -9.06 -17.25
C LEU A 212 33.32 -7.70 -16.56
N ARG A 213 32.17 -7.42 -15.93
CA ARG A 213 31.94 -6.19 -15.18
C ARG A 213 32.90 -6.06 -14.00
N VAL A 214 33.10 -7.13 -13.22
CA VAL A 214 34.03 -7.12 -12.08
C VAL A 214 35.46 -6.94 -12.57
N TYR A 215 35.85 -7.68 -13.59
CA TYR A 215 37.20 -7.63 -14.15
C TYR A 215 37.55 -6.24 -14.68
N VAL A 216 36.63 -5.59 -15.41
CA VAL A 216 36.84 -4.21 -15.90
C VAL A 216 36.96 -3.19 -14.76
N THR A 217 36.28 -3.44 -13.63
CA THR A 217 36.28 -2.50 -12.49
C THR A 217 37.48 -2.68 -11.58
N ASN A 218 37.88 -3.92 -11.29
CA ASN A 218 38.88 -4.24 -10.28
C ASN A 218 40.20 -4.79 -10.84
N GLY A 219 40.22 -5.33 -12.07
CA GLY A 219 41.41 -5.90 -12.70
C GLY A 219 41.87 -7.24 -12.16
N SER A 220 41.38 -7.70 -11.00
CA SER A 220 41.73 -9.01 -10.42
C SER A 220 40.84 -10.13 -10.96
N HIS A 221 41.46 -11.17 -11.50
CA HIS A 221 40.78 -12.39 -11.95
C HIS A 221 40.16 -13.18 -10.79
N GLU A 222 40.82 -13.21 -9.63
CA GLU A 222 40.37 -13.96 -8.44
C GLU A 222 39.04 -13.42 -7.92
N ASN A 223 38.97 -12.10 -7.73
CA ASN A 223 37.75 -11.42 -7.29
C ASN A 223 36.63 -11.54 -8.34
N ALA A 224 36.97 -11.39 -9.62
CA ALA A 224 36.01 -11.52 -10.72
C ALA A 224 35.40 -12.92 -10.77
N PHE A 225 36.22 -13.96 -10.64
CA PHE A 225 35.76 -15.34 -10.64
C PHE A 225 34.88 -15.62 -9.42
N ALA A 226 35.33 -15.29 -8.21
CA ALA A 226 34.57 -15.52 -6.98
C ALA A 226 33.18 -14.84 -7.00
N ILE A 227 33.11 -13.58 -7.43
CA ILE A 227 31.86 -12.81 -7.50
C ILE A 227 30.94 -13.32 -8.63
N SER A 228 31.50 -13.72 -9.77
CA SER A 228 30.69 -14.27 -10.87
C SER A 228 30.09 -15.64 -10.53
N LEU A 229 30.84 -16.47 -9.82
CA LEU A 229 30.38 -17.78 -9.37
C LEU A 229 29.31 -17.65 -8.29
N SER A 230 29.46 -16.69 -7.36
CA SER A 230 28.40 -16.41 -6.40
C SER A 230 27.13 -15.92 -7.10
N LEU A 231 27.24 -15.04 -8.10
CA LEU A 231 26.11 -14.60 -8.91
C LEU A 231 25.37 -15.77 -9.58
N PHE A 232 26.08 -16.76 -10.11
CA PHE A 232 25.49 -17.96 -10.67
C PHE A 232 24.60 -18.69 -9.66
N PHE A 233 25.13 -18.97 -8.46
CA PHE A 233 24.38 -19.64 -7.39
C PHE A 233 23.22 -18.81 -6.86
N ILE A 234 23.37 -17.49 -6.79
CA ILE A 234 22.31 -16.56 -6.40
C ILE A 234 21.15 -16.61 -7.39
N VAL A 235 21.43 -16.55 -8.69
CA VAL A 235 20.39 -16.61 -9.73
C VAL A 235 19.69 -17.97 -9.69
N LEU A 236 20.42 -19.07 -9.58
CA LEU A 236 19.83 -20.41 -9.45
C LEU A 236 18.93 -20.56 -8.23
N THR A 237 19.41 -20.15 -7.07
CA THR A 237 18.64 -20.21 -5.83
C THR A 237 17.41 -19.33 -5.92
N SER A 238 17.56 -18.15 -6.54
CA SER A 238 16.47 -17.21 -6.71
C SER A 238 15.38 -17.71 -7.65
N THR A 239 15.72 -18.34 -8.78
CA THR A 239 14.69 -18.88 -9.69
C THR A 239 13.94 -20.04 -9.04
N VAL A 240 14.63 -20.88 -8.26
CA VAL A 240 14.00 -21.95 -7.48
C VAL A 240 13.04 -21.36 -6.45
N LEU A 241 13.52 -20.45 -5.60
CA LEU A 241 12.70 -19.79 -4.57
C LEU A 241 11.52 -19.03 -5.17
N GLY A 242 11.75 -18.28 -6.24
CA GLY A 242 10.73 -17.54 -6.95
C GLY A 242 9.65 -18.45 -7.55
N THR A 243 10.00 -19.68 -7.92
CA THR A 243 9.04 -20.65 -8.42
C THR A 243 8.28 -21.34 -7.30
N THR A 244 8.96 -21.71 -6.21
CA THR A 244 8.36 -22.48 -5.11
C THR A 244 7.50 -21.63 -4.19
N LEU A 245 7.93 -20.40 -3.88
CA LEU A 245 7.27 -19.58 -2.86
C LEU A 245 5.79 -19.29 -3.17
N PRO A 246 5.39 -18.91 -4.41
CA PRO A 246 3.98 -18.70 -4.73
C PRO A 246 3.12 -19.96 -4.56
N PHE A 247 3.65 -21.15 -4.87
CA PHE A 247 2.94 -22.41 -4.65
C PHE A 247 2.76 -22.70 -3.17
N VAL A 248 3.79 -22.45 -2.36
CA VAL A 248 3.73 -22.63 -0.90
C VAL A 248 2.69 -21.70 -0.28
N LEU A 249 2.67 -20.43 -0.69
CA LEU A 249 1.67 -19.46 -0.22
C LEU A 249 0.25 -19.88 -0.63
N PHE A 250 0.08 -20.34 -1.87
CA PHE A 250 -1.20 -20.84 -2.37
C PHE A 250 -1.70 -22.04 -1.57
N ASP A 251 -0.82 -23.01 -1.28
CA ASP A 251 -1.17 -24.20 -0.49
C ASP A 251 -1.53 -23.86 0.97
N MET A 252 -0.93 -22.80 1.53
CA MET A 252 -1.24 -22.29 2.87
C MET A 252 -2.50 -21.40 2.92
N GLY A 253 -3.11 -21.08 1.76
CA GLY A 253 -4.26 -20.18 1.68
C GLY A 253 -3.92 -18.69 1.82
N PHE A 254 -2.64 -18.31 1.72
CA PHE A 254 -2.23 -16.91 1.65
C PHE A 254 -2.29 -16.38 0.22
N ASP A 255 -2.43 -15.06 0.06
CA ASP A 255 -2.41 -14.42 -1.26
C ASP A 255 -1.00 -14.54 -1.90
N PRO A 256 -0.87 -15.25 -3.04
CA PRO A 256 0.41 -15.41 -3.72
C PRO A 256 0.98 -14.08 -4.25
N ALA A 257 0.21 -12.99 -4.31
CA ALA A 257 0.71 -11.67 -4.67
C ALA A 257 1.80 -11.14 -3.71
N ASN A 258 1.79 -11.58 -2.44
CA ASN A 258 2.81 -11.20 -1.46
C ASN A 258 4.14 -11.94 -1.62
N ALA A 259 4.23 -12.90 -2.54
CA ALA A 259 5.47 -13.64 -2.78
C ALA A 259 6.61 -12.72 -3.24
N GLY A 260 6.32 -11.69 -4.06
CA GLY A 260 7.36 -10.84 -4.63
C GLY A 260 8.20 -10.07 -3.60
N THR A 261 7.53 -9.41 -2.64
CA THR A 261 8.22 -8.68 -1.57
C THR A 261 8.95 -9.63 -0.61
N SER A 262 8.39 -10.82 -0.39
CA SER A 262 9.02 -11.88 0.41
C SER A 262 10.29 -12.43 -0.24
N ILE A 263 10.27 -12.66 -1.56
CA ILE A 263 11.42 -13.16 -2.31
C ILE A 263 12.58 -12.18 -2.20
N GLN A 264 12.31 -10.87 -2.33
CA GLN A 264 13.37 -9.87 -2.20
C GLN A 264 14.08 -9.97 -0.86
N VAL A 265 13.33 -10.02 0.25
CA VAL A 265 13.89 -10.09 1.61
C VAL A 265 14.64 -11.40 1.85
N LEU A 266 14.11 -12.52 1.35
CA LEU A 266 14.81 -13.80 1.40
C LEU A 266 16.12 -13.76 0.60
N MET A 267 16.11 -13.12 -0.56
CA MET A 267 17.30 -12.96 -1.40
C MET A 267 18.31 -11.97 -0.83
N ASP A 268 17.89 -11.00 -0.02
CA ASP A 268 18.83 -10.14 0.71
C ASP A 268 19.65 -10.97 1.71
N ILE A 269 19.02 -11.89 2.44
CA ILE A 269 19.71 -12.75 3.42
C ILE A 269 20.51 -13.85 2.72
N LEU A 270 19.87 -14.57 1.80
CA LEU A 270 20.49 -15.71 1.10
C LEU A 270 21.55 -15.25 0.11
N GLY A 271 21.32 -14.15 -0.60
CA GLY A 271 22.28 -13.61 -1.56
C GLY A 271 23.57 -13.17 -0.89
N VAL A 272 23.47 -12.49 0.25
CA VAL A 272 24.63 -12.16 1.11
C VAL A 272 25.32 -13.44 1.58
N SER A 273 24.56 -14.40 2.11
CA SER A 273 25.11 -15.65 2.63
C SER A 273 25.87 -16.45 1.56
N ILE A 274 25.26 -16.62 0.39
CA ILE A 274 25.86 -17.32 -0.75
C ILE A 274 27.12 -16.57 -1.22
N THR A 275 27.07 -15.24 -1.27
CA THR A 275 28.24 -14.43 -1.65
C THR A 275 29.40 -14.66 -0.70
N CYS A 276 29.18 -14.47 0.61
CA CYS A 276 30.23 -14.62 1.61
C CYS A 276 30.81 -16.03 1.64
N VAL A 277 29.96 -17.06 1.61
CA VAL A 277 30.40 -18.47 1.61
C VAL A 277 31.19 -18.80 0.34
N THR A 278 30.69 -18.41 -0.83
CA THR A 278 31.35 -18.72 -2.10
C THR A 278 32.70 -17.98 -2.20
N CYS A 279 32.73 -16.68 -1.86
CA CYS A 279 33.97 -15.91 -1.86
C CYS A 279 34.98 -16.48 -0.86
N SER A 280 34.55 -16.87 0.35
CA SER A 280 35.44 -17.47 1.34
C SER A 280 36.08 -18.76 0.85
N PHE A 281 35.29 -19.63 0.21
CA PHE A 281 35.79 -20.90 -0.30
C PHE A 281 36.75 -20.72 -1.49
N ILE A 282 36.41 -19.82 -2.42
CA ILE A 282 37.22 -19.61 -3.62
C ILE A 282 38.53 -18.87 -3.29
N LEU A 283 38.47 -17.81 -2.51
CA LEU A 283 39.66 -17.00 -2.20
C LEU A 283 40.66 -17.75 -1.31
N SER A 284 40.18 -18.60 -0.40
CA SER A 284 41.06 -19.50 0.37
C SER A 284 41.76 -20.54 -0.53
N SER A 285 41.03 -21.11 -1.51
CA SER A 285 41.61 -22.04 -2.48
C SER A 285 42.70 -21.39 -3.33
N PHE A 286 42.51 -20.12 -3.73
CA PHE A 286 43.55 -19.37 -4.45
C PHE A 286 44.76 -19.08 -3.57
N ALA A 287 44.56 -18.70 -2.31
CA ALA A 287 45.65 -18.46 -1.37
C ALA A 287 46.54 -19.71 -1.17
N GLU A 288 45.93 -20.90 -1.08
CA GLU A 288 46.68 -22.17 -1.00
C GLU A 288 47.44 -22.48 -2.30
N SER A 289 46.86 -22.17 -3.47
CA SER A 289 47.50 -22.42 -4.77
C SER A 289 48.72 -21.55 -5.04
N VAL A 290 48.78 -20.35 -4.45
CA VAL A 290 49.93 -19.42 -4.58
C VAL A 290 51.04 -19.76 -3.57
N ALA A 291 50.69 -20.45 -2.48
CA ALA A 291 51.65 -20.87 -1.45
C ALA A 291 52.46 -22.12 -1.83
N HIS A 292 52.05 -22.84 -2.88
CA HIS A 292 52.70 -24.04 -3.43
C HIS A 292 53.43 -23.74 -4.74
#